data_AF-A0A7V9JEJ3-F1
#
_entry.id   AF-A0A7V9JEJ3-F1
#
_cell.length_a   1.000
_cell.length_b   1.000
_cell.length_c   1.000
_cell.angle_alpha   90.00
_cell.angle_beta   90.00
_cell.angle_gamma   90.00
#
_symmetry.space_group_name_H-M   'P 1'
#
loop_
_entity.id
_entity.type
_entity.pdbx_description
1 polymer ?
#
loop_
_entity_poly.entity_id
_entity_poly.type
_entity_poly.pdbx_seq_one_letter_code
_entity_poly.pdbx_strand_id
1 'polypeptide(L)'
;VKAGGRTLLQLDSLGAARDSSFGLKGLVEKGKSGPRLRLNLETKSGGTAPLFYYVTVTTAPRAAPVRPGDRGIQVERWYERYDSGKPLTEIVEGELVRVRLRVTVPAERHFVVLDDALPAGLEAVDLSLRTVGGIPGPGAADSAATEGESGEEGEERWAYGSWDAGWWSPFDHREMRDDRVVFVATRLWKGSYTASYLARATTPGRFTRPPAHAEEMYNPAVFGESDGGVFTVLGKAEGRR
;
A
#
# COMPACT_ATOMS: atom_id res chain seq x y z
N VAL A 1 25.91 9.24 20.23
CA VAL A 1 25.00 8.07 20.24
C VAL A 1 25.79 6.81 20.60
N LYS A 2 25.30 6.05 21.58
CA LYS A 2 25.86 4.76 21.99
C LYS A 2 24.79 3.66 21.94
N ALA A 3 25.21 2.42 21.70
CA ALA A 3 24.40 1.21 21.90
C ALA A 3 25.18 0.25 22.80
N GLY A 4 24.69 0.03 24.02
CA GLY A 4 25.47 -0.66 25.06
C GLY A 4 26.80 0.06 25.32
N GLY A 5 27.91 -0.69 25.32
CA GLY A 5 29.27 -0.15 25.45
C GLY A 5 29.87 0.41 24.16
N ARG A 6 29.18 0.32 23.01
CA ARG A 6 29.71 0.74 21.71
C ARG A 6 29.27 2.17 21.38
N THR A 7 30.23 3.06 21.16
CA THR A 7 29.96 4.37 20.56
C THR A 7 29.70 4.21 19.07
N LEU A 8 28.51 4.65 18.62
CA LEU A 8 28.10 4.59 17.20
C LEU A 8 28.39 5.89 16.47
N LEU A 9 28.22 7.02 17.17
CA LEU A 9 28.46 8.35 16.65
C LEU A 9 28.90 9.26 17.81
N GLN A 10 30.00 9.98 17.62
CA GLN A 10 30.42 11.05 18.50
C GLN A 10 30.81 12.25 17.62
N LEU A 11 30.21 13.40 17.92
CA LEU A 11 30.50 14.66 17.25
C LEU A 11 31.07 15.61 18.30
N ASP A 12 32.33 16.00 18.11
CA ASP A 12 33.03 16.86 19.07
C ASP A 12 32.83 18.36 18.81
N SER A 13 32.30 18.74 17.63
CA SER A 13 31.82 20.09 17.32
C SER A 13 30.55 20.05 16.45
N LEU A 14 29.64 21.00 16.68
CA LEU A 14 28.40 21.17 15.92
C LEU A 14 28.58 22.01 14.63
N GLY A 15 29.82 22.14 14.12
CA GLY A 15 30.09 22.91 12.91
C GLY A 15 29.21 22.44 11.74
N ALA A 16 28.61 23.41 11.03
CA ALA A 16 27.69 23.26 9.89
C ALA A 16 26.88 21.94 9.91
N ALA A 17 25.79 21.92 10.68
CA ALA A 17 24.66 20.98 10.61
C ALA A 17 24.95 19.68 9.82
N ARG A 18 25.74 18.78 10.42
CA ARG A 18 26.04 17.50 9.78
C ARG A 18 24.95 16.50 10.11
N ASP A 19 23.92 16.45 9.27
CA ASP A 19 23.01 15.31 9.21
C ASP A 19 23.85 14.04 9.08
N SER A 20 23.74 13.16 10.09
CA SER A 20 24.58 11.97 10.23
C SER A 20 23.69 10.75 10.31
N SER A 21 23.86 9.82 9.37
CA SER A 21 23.15 8.55 9.30
C SER A 21 24.11 7.38 9.50
N PHE A 22 23.70 6.37 10.27
CA PHE A 22 24.47 5.15 10.46
C PHE A 22 23.54 3.94 10.61
N GLY A 23 23.97 2.79 10.10
CA GLY A 23 23.19 1.56 10.17
C GLY A 23 23.13 0.96 11.57
N LEU A 24 21.97 0.43 11.96
CA LEU A 24 21.72 -0.20 13.27
C LEU A 24 21.85 -1.74 13.26
N LYS A 25 22.49 -2.28 12.22
CA LYS A 25 22.61 -3.74 12.00
C LYS A 25 23.34 -4.41 13.17
N GLY A 26 22.75 -5.49 13.69
CA GLY A 26 23.34 -6.28 14.77
C GLY A 26 23.21 -5.67 16.17
N LEU A 27 22.50 -4.54 16.33
CA LEU A 27 22.27 -3.90 17.62
C LEU A 27 20.97 -4.34 18.30
N VAL A 28 20.18 -5.20 17.64
CA VAL A 28 18.96 -5.76 18.20
C VAL A 28 19.30 -6.93 19.13
N GLU A 29 18.98 -6.76 20.40
CA GLU A 29 19.21 -7.73 21.46
C GLU A 29 17.95 -8.58 21.73
N LYS A 30 18.13 -9.80 22.24
CA LYS A 30 17.01 -10.60 22.76
C LYS A 30 16.57 -10.04 24.11
N GLY A 31 15.37 -9.48 24.18
CA GLY A 31 14.71 -9.09 25.43
C GLY A 31 13.69 -10.12 25.90
N LYS A 32 13.31 -10.05 27.18
CA LYS A 32 12.30 -10.92 27.81
C LYS A 32 10.92 -10.85 27.12
N SER A 33 10.61 -9.72 26.46
CA SER A 33 9.34 -9.46 25.77
C SER A 33 9.48 -9.41 24.25
N GLY A 34 10.61 -9.90 23.71
CA GLY A 34 10.93 -9.85 22.29
C GLY A 34 12.22 -9.06 21.99
N PRO A 35 12.55 -8.89 20.70
CA PRO A 35 13.74 -8.15 20.26
C PRO A 35 13.70 -6.70 20.75
N ARG A 36 14.83 -6.15 21.21
CA ARG A 36 14.94 -4.78 21.72
C ARG A 36 16.16 -4.09 21.11
N LEU A 37 16.01 -2.83 20.75
CA LEU A 37 17.10 -1.92 20.43
C LEU A 37 17.16 -0.82 21.51
N ARG A 38 18.35 -0.56 22.06
CA ARG A 38 18.57 0.53 23.01
C ARG A 38 19.60 1.50 22.45
N LEU A 39 19.22 2.77 22.35
CA LEU A 39 20.08 3.87 21.90
C LEU A 39 20.16 4.91 23.01
N ASN A 40 21.37 5.28 23.39
CA ASN A 40 21.61 6.38 24.33
C ASN A 40 22.10 7.61 23.54
N LEU A 41 21.32 8.69 23.62
CA LEU A 41 21.63 9.98 23.04
C LEU A 41 22.03 10.91 24.18
N GLU A 42 23.26 11.40 24.13
CA GLU A 42 23.87 12.25 25.14
C GLU A 42 24.41 13.50 24.44
N THR A 43 24.12 14.68 24.98
CA THR A 43 24.77 15.94 24.58
C THR A 43 25.89 16.26 25.59
N LYS A 44 26.96 16.93 25.16
CA LYS A 44 28.02 17.36 26.09
C LYS A 44 27.42 18.34 27.11
N SER A 45 27.79 18.15 28.38
CA SER A 45 27.26 18.88 29.54
C SER A 45 27.20 20.40 29.30
N GLY A 46 26.00 20.98 29.43
CA GLY A 46 25.76 22.42 29.32
C GLY A 46 25.11 22.90 28.01
N GLY A 47 24.98 22.03 27.00
CA GLY A 47 24.25 22.37 25.78
C GLY A 47 22.73 22.30 25.97
N THR A 48 22.04 23.43 25.93
CA THR A 48 20.56 23.54 25.95
C THR A 48 19.91 23.39 24.57
N ALA A 49 20.72 23.16 23.53
CA ALA A 49 20.23 23.03 22.16
C ALA A 49 19.40 21.75 21.97
N PRO A 50 18.25 21.83 21.27
CA PRO A 50 17.42 20.66 20.99
C PRO A 50 18.16 19.66 20.09
N LEU A 51 18.03 18.37 20.43
CA LEU A 51 18.50 17.27 19.61
C LEU A 51 17.31 16.64 18.87
N PHE A 52 17.31 16.74 17.55
CA PHE A 52 16.35 16.06 16.69
C PHE A 52 16.94 14.74 16.19
N TYR A 53 16.15 13.68 16.22
CA TYR A 53 16.55 12.37 15.72
C TYR A 53 15.36 11.63 15.12
N TYR A 54 15.64 10.75 14.16
CA TYR A 54 14.69 9.76 13.65
C TYR A 54 15.34 8.37 13.70
N VAL A 55 14.53 7.34 13.93
CA VAL A 55 14.98 5.94 13.92
C VAL A 55 14.05 5.16 13.01
N THR A 56 14.60 4.66 11.91
CA THR A 56 13.87 3.81 10.97
C THR A 56 14.23 2.35 11.22
N VAL A 57 13.22 1.50 11.41
CA VAL A 57 13.40 0.06 11.58
C VAL A 57 12.61 -0.66 10.48
N THR A 58 13.32 -1.24 9.52
CA THR A 58 12.71 -2.13 8.53
C THR A 58 12.61 -3.53 9.09
N THR A 59 11.42 -4.13 9.05
CA THR A 59 11.19 -5.49 9.57
C THR A 59 10.61 -6.39 8.50
N ALA A 60 10.99 -7.67 8.54
CA ALA A 60 10.34 -8.72 7.76
C ALA A 60 9.66 -9.68 8.76
N PRO A 61 8.33 -9.82 8.72
CA PRO A 61 7.62 -10.72 9.61
C PRO A 61 7.99 -12.18 9.30
N ARG A 62 8.13 -13.02 10.34
CA ARG A 62 8.50 -14.44 10.19
C ARG A 62 7.37 -15.33 9.70
N ALA A 63 6.13 -14.86 9.84
CA ALA A 63 4.93 -15.51 9.35
C ALA A 63 4.13 -14.45 8.58
N ALA A 64 3.34 -14.88 7.60
CA ALA A 64 2.46 -13.97 6.86
C ALA A 64 1.55 -13.22 7.85
N PRO A 65 1.56 -11.88 7.88
CA PRO A 65 0.65 -11.12 8.73
C PRO A 65 -0.76 -11.38 8.24
N VAL A 66 -1.59 -11.99 9.08
CA VAL A 66 -3.03 -12.19 8.80
C VAL A 66 -3.88 -11.16 9.53
N ARG A 67 -3.28 -10.40 10.45
CA ARG A 67 -3.96 -9.35 11.21
C ARG A 67 -3.63 -7.99 10.59
N PRO A 68 -4.63 -7.14 10.35
CA PRO A 68 -4.40 -5.81 9.85
C PRO A 68 -3.61 -4.97 10.86
N GLY A 69 -2.82 -4.04 10.33
CA GLY A 69 -2.07 -3.04 11.09
C GLY A 69 -2.70 -1.67 10.92
N ASP A 70 -2.76 -0.89 12.00
CA ASP A 70 -3.20 0.51 11.98
C ASP A 70 -2.21 1.36 12.79
N ARG A 71 -1.52 2.26 12.09
CA ARG A 71 -0.65 3.30 12.65
C ARG A 71 -1.05 4.66 12.12
N GLY A 72 -2.35 4.94 12.08
CA GLY A 72 -2.91 6.22 11.61
C GLY A 72 -3.37 6.19 10.15
N ILE A 73 -3.34 5.02 9.52
CA ILE A 73 -4.00 4.67 8.26
C ILE A 73 -4.62 3.28 8.47
N GLN A 74 -5.86 3.10 8.07
CA GLN A 74 -6.54 1.80 8.04
C GLN A 74 -6.67 1.36 6.60
N VAL A 75 -6.32 0.10 6.33
CA VAL A 75 -6.41 -0.49 4.99
C VAL A 75 -7.26 -1.74 5.05
N GLU A 76 -8.21 -1.85 4.14
CA GLU A 76 -9.01 -3.04 3.94
C GLU A 76 -8.93 -3.45 2.48
N ARG A 77 -8.88 -4.75 2.22
CA ARG A 77 -8.86 -5.28 0.85
C ARG A 77 -9.78 -6.47 0.74
N TRP A 78 -10.53 -6.53 -0.34
CA TRP A 78 -11.32 -7.70 -0.68
C TRP A 78 -11.41 -7.90 -2.19
N TYR A 79 -11.81 -9.10 -2.58
CA TYR A 79 -11.89 -9.53 -3.96
C TYR A 79 -13.32 -9.88 -4.28
N GLU A 80 -13.76 -9.52 -5.47
CA GLU A 80 -15.11 -9.73 -5.93
C GLU A 80 -15.12 -10.35 -7.31
N ARG A 81 -16.12 -11.19 -7.56
CA ARG A 81 -16.39 -11.64 -8.91
C ARG A 81 -16.74 -10.43 -9.76
N TYR A 82 -16.09 -10.30 -10.92
CA TYR A 82 -16.26 -9.13 -11.78
C TYR A 82 -17.71 -8.91 -12.25
N ASP A 83 -18.47 -9.99 -12.48
CA ASP A 83 -19.82 -9.97 -13.04
C ASP A 83 -20.97 -9.74 -12.03
N SER A 84 -20.70 -9.95 -10.74
CA SER A 84 -21.76 -10.05 -9.73
C SER A 84 -21.42 -9.32 -8.44
N GLY A 85 -20.19 -8.82 -8.30
CA GLY A 85 -19.72 -8.13 -7.10
C GLY A 85 -19.64 -9.04 -5.86
N LYS A 86 -19.85 -10.36 -6.00
CA LYS A 86 -19.85 -11.29 -4.86
C LYS A 86 -18.43 -11.47 -4.33
N PRO A 87 -18.20 -11.34 -3.01
CA PRO A 87 -16.89 -11.59 -2.42
C PRO A 87 -16.39 -13.01 -2.71
N LEU A 88 -15.10 -13.14 -3.01
CA LEU A 88 -14.45 -14.43 -3.25
C LEU A 88 -13.00 -14.43 -2.75
N THR A 89 -12.47 -15.63 -2.56
CA THR A 89 -11.02 -15.87 -2.41
C THR A 89 -10.57 -17.07 -3.24
N GLU A 90 -11.44 -17.51 -4.14
CA GLU A 90 -11.29 -18.65 -5.02
C GLU A 90 -11.95 -18.32 -6.35
N ILE A 91 -11.24 -18.58 -7.45
CA ILE A 91 -11.71 -18.25 -8.79
C ILE A 91 -11.15 -19.24 -9.82
N VAL A 92 -11.85 -19.46 -10.92
CA VAL A 92 -11.38 -20.34 -12.00
C VAL A 92 -10.38 -19.60 -12.88
N GLU A 93 -9.35 -20.31 -13.33
CA GLU A 93 -8.38 -19.82 -14.31
C GLU A 93 -9.06 -19.18 -15.53
N GLY A 94 -8.55 -18.00 -15.90
CA GLY A 94 -9.02 -17.17 -17.00
C GLY A 94 -10.11 -16.17 -16.64
N GLU A 95 -10.79 -16.33 -15.50
CA GLU A 95 -11.81 -15.40 -15.02
C GLU A 95 -11.21 -14.08 -14.50
N LEU A 96 -12.03 -13.03 -14.52
CA LEU A 96 -11.69 -11.71 -13.98
C LEU A 96 -12.15 -11.57 -12.53
N VAL A 97 -11.28 -10.99 -11.71
CA VAL A 97 -11.55 -10.57 -10.34
C VAL A 97 -11.46 -9.06 -10.24
N ARG A 98 -12.41 -8.44 -9.54
CA ARG A 98 -12.37 -7.03 -9.15
C ARG A 98 -11.75 -6.95 -7.76
N VAL A 99 -10.59 -6.30 -7.65
CA VAL A 99 -9.94 -6.04 -6.36
C VAL A 99 -10.38 -4.68 -5.86
N ARG A 100 -10.83 -4.61 -4.60
CA ARG A 100 -11.22 -3.36 -3.94
C ARG A 100 -10.36 -3.13 -2.72
N LEU A 101 -9.86 -1.91 -2.59
CA LEU A 101 -9.04 -1.42 -1.49
C LEU A 101 -9.76 -0.24 -0.87
N ARG A 102 -9.92 -0.23 0.45
CA ARG A 102 -10.44 0.92 1.20
C ARG A 102 -9.35 1.44 2.12
N VAL A 103 -9.07 2.73 2.01
CA VAL A 103 -8.12 3.45 2.87
C VAL A 103 -8.90 4.46 3.71
N THR A 104 -8.85 4.32 5.03
CA THR A 104 -9.45 5.28 5.96
C THR A 104 -8.36 6.00 6.74
N VAL A 105 -8.40 7.34 6.71
CA VAL A 105 -7.45 8.19 7.42
C VAL A 105 -8.19 9.07 8.45
N PRO A 106 -7.81 9.04 9.74
CA PRO A 106 -8.49 9.79 10.80
C PRO A 106 -8.17 11.29 10.80
N ALA A 107 -7.12 11.69 10.08
CA ALA A 107 -6.68 13.06 9.87
C ALA A 107 -6.03 13.16 8.48
N GLU A 108 -5.80 14.39 8.01
CA GLU A 108 -5.15 14.62 6.72
C GLU A 108 -3.78 13.93 6.65
N ARG A 109 -3.48 13.37 5.48
CA ARG A 109 -2.21 12.70 5.14
C ARG A 109 -1.69 13.26 3.82
N HIS A 110 -0.37 13.28 3.68
CA HIS A 110 0.31 13.77 2.49
C HIS A 110 1.19 12.69 1.89
N PHE A 111 1.25 12.65 0.55
CA PHE A 111 2.08 11.70 -0.20
C PHE A 111 1.89 10.28 0.28
N VAL A 112 0.63 9.82 0.24
CA VAL A 112 0.28 8.46 0.65
C VAL A 112 0.45 7.53 -0.53
N VAL A 113 1.21 6.45 -0.32
CA VAL A 113 1.32 5.34 -1.25
C VAL A 113 0.50 4.19 -0.70
N LEU A 114 -0.31 3.58 -1.57
CA LEU A 114 -1.03 2.33 -1.34
C LEU A 114 -0.47 1.28 -2.30
N ASP A 115 0.31 0.35 -1.77
CA ASP A 115 0.92 -0.78 -2.47
C ASP A 115 0.10 -2.05 -2.21
N ASP A 116 -0.47 -2.62 -3.27
CA ASP A 116 -1.19 -3.90 -3.21
C ASP A 116 -0.44 -4.97 -4.00
N ALA A 117 0.37 -5.76 -3.28
CA ALA A 117 1.06 -6.92 -3.84
C ALA A 117 0.06 -8.03 -4.21
N LEU A 118 0.16 -8.52 -5.44
CA LEU A 118 -0.75 -9.52 -6.00
C LEU A 118 -0.38 -10.93 -5.53
N PRO A 119 -1.37 -11.80 -5.25
CA PRO A 119 -1.15 -13.23 -5.22
C PRO A 119 -0.58 -13.69 -6.58
N ALA A 120 0.44 -14.55 -6.60
CA ALA A 120 1.16 -14.91 -7.83
C ALA A 120 0.31 -15.61 -8.92
N GLY A 121 -0.90 -16.08 -8.61
CA GLY A 121 -1.84 -16.60 -9.60
C GLY A 121 -2.73 -15.54 -10.25
N LEU A 122 -2.60 -14.26 -9.87
CA LEU A 122 -3.35 -13.12 -10.39
C LEU A 122 -2.41 -12.16 -11.11
N GLU A 123 -2.86 -11.65 -12.25
CA GLU A 123 -2.18 -10.61 -13.01
C GLU A 123 -3.09 -9.40 -13.17
N ALA A 124 -2.61 -8.20 -12.85
CA ALA A 124 -3.38 -6.97 -13.05
C ALA A 124 -3.66 -6.76 -14.55
N VAL A 125 -4.88 -6.31 -14.87
CA VAL A 125 -5.30 -6.05 -16.25
C VAL A 125 -5.82 -4.63 -16.36
N ASP A 126 -5.23 -3.86 -17.27
CA ASP A 126 -5.77 -2.57 -17.68
C ASP A 126 -6.70 -2.75 -18.89
N LEU A 127 -8.01 -2.57 -18.66
CA LEU A 127 -9.02 -2.60 -19.72
C LEU A 127 -9.31 -1.22 -20.32
N SER A 128 -8.73 -0.13 -19.79
CA SER A 128 -8.98 1.23 -20.31
C SER A 128 -8.40 1.45 -21.71
N LEU A 129 -7.44 0.62 -22.14
CA LEU A 129 -6.71 0.77 -23.39
C LEU A 129 -7.41 0.17 -24.63
N ARG A 130 -8.59 -0.46 -24.50
CA ARG A 130 -9.33 -1.04 -25.63
C ARG A 130 -10.85 -1.01 -25.43
N THR A 131 -11.54 -0.05 -26.05
CA THR A 131 -12.93 -0.15 -26.56
C THR A 131 -13.97 -0.90 -25.70
N VAL A 132 -13.91 -0.80 -24.37
CA VAL A 132 -14.93 -1.30 -23.46
C VAL A 132 -15.06 -0.29 -22.33
N GLY A 133 -16.30 0.07 -22.00
CA GLY A 133 -16.62 1.12 -21.01
C GLY A 133 -15.85 0.97 -19.71
N GLY A 134 -15.48 2.11 -19.13
CA GLY A 134 -14.66 2.20 -17.92
C GLY A 134 -15.19 1.34 -16.77
N ILE A 135 -14.29 0.98 -15.86
CA ILE A 135 -14.64 0.24 -14.64
C ILE A 135 -15.62 1.10 -13.83
N PRO A 136 -16.82 0.61 -13.48
CA PRO A 136 -17.74 1.37 -12.64
C PRO A 136 -17.08 1.71 -11.30
N GLY A 137 -17.20 2.97 -10.88
CA GLY A 137 -16.64 3.46 -9.62
C GLY A 137 -17.17 2.69 -8.38
N PRO A 138 -16.47 2.77 -7.25
CA PRO A 138 -16.85 2.05 -6.04
C PRO A 138 -18.23 2.46 -5.53
N GLY A 139 -19.19 1.52 -5.57
CA GLY A 139 -20.59 1.73 -5.16
C GLY A 139 -21.61 1.79 -6.30
N ALA A 140 -21.16 1.79 -7.57
CA ALA A 140 -22.05 1.68 -8.71
C ALA A 140 -22.42 0.21 -8.98
N ALA A 141 -23.72 -0.08 -9.13
CA ALA A 141 -24.17 -1.29 -9.82
C ALA A 141 -23.83 -1.15 -11.32
N ASP A 142 -23.50 -2.26 -11.99
CA ASP A 142 -23.10 -2.28 -13.40
C ASP A 142 -24.14 -1.53 -14.24
N SER A 143 -23.84 -0.28 -14.54
CA SER A 143 -24.73 0.60 -15.29
C SER A 143 -24.19 0.62 -16.70
N ALA A 144 -25.02 0.14 -17.63
CA ALA A 144 -24.76 0.08 -19.04
C ALA A 144 -24.17 1.41 -19.55
N ALA A 145 -23.22 1.27 -20.48
CA ALA A 145 -22.58 2.31 -21.26
C ALA A 145 -23.44 3.58 -21.38
N THR A 146 -23.02 4.64 -20.69
CA THR A 146 -23.42 5.99 -21.09
C THR A 146 -22.37 6.45 -22.08
N GLU A 147 -22.73 6.48 -23.36
CA GLU A 147 -21.98 7.18 -24.40
C GLU A 147 -21.93 8.67 -24.02
N GLY A 148 -20.87 9.06 -23.31
CA GLY A 148 -20.51 10.44 -23.05
C GLY A 148 -19.42 10.83 -24.05
N GLU A 149 -19.71 11.87 -24.83
CA GLU A 149 -18.90 12.41 -25.92
C GLU A 149 -17.40 12.47 -25.60
N SER A 150 -16.59 12.03 -26.56
CA SER A 150 -15.16 12.26 -26.61
C SER A 150 -14.90 13.76 -26.76
N GLY A 151 -14.88 14.48 -25.64
CA GLY A 151 -14.37 15.84 -25.56
C GLY A 151 -12.85 15.82 -25.53
N GLU A 152 -12.22 16.37 -26.57
CA GLU A 152 -10.83 16.84 -26.51
C GLU A 152 -10.75 17.95 -25.46
N GLU A 153 -10.43 17.62 -24.21
CA GLU A 153 -10.42 18.63 -23.13
C GLU A 153 -9.12 18.54 -22.33
N GLY A 154 -8.37 19.64 -22.38
CA GLY A 154 -7.08 19.80 -21.72
C GLY A 154 -7.15 19.45 -20.24
N GLU A 155 -6.13 18.73 -19.77
CA GLU A 155 -5.93 18.35 -18.37
C GLU A 155 -5.99 19.57 -17.44
N GLU A 156 -7.17 19.98 -17.01
CA GLU A 156 -7.33 20.75 -15.79
C GLU A 156 -7.02 19.80 -14.63
N ARG A 157 -5.73 19.62 -14.32
CA ARG A 157 -5.26 18.90 -13.14
C ARG A 157 -5.76 19.60 -11.89
N TRP A 158 -6.89 19.15 -11.37
CA TRP A 158 -7.27 19.40 -9.99
C TRP A 158 -6.13 18.87 -9.11
N ALA A 159 -5.48 19.74 -8.33
CA ALA A 159 -4.15 19.52 -7.77
C ALA A 159 -4.00 18.32 -6.80
N TYR A 160 -5.07 17.57 -6.51
CA TYR A 160 -5.10 16.53 -5.46
C TYR A 160 -6.05 15.35 -5.79
N GLY A 161 -6.27 15.03 -7.07
CA GLY A 161 -7.08 13.87 -7.46
C GLY A 161 -7.25 13.71 -8.97
N SER A 162 -7.85 12.61 -9.39
CA SER A 162 -8.14 12.28 -10.79
C SER A 162 -9.63 11.96 -10.98
N TRP A 163 -10.17 12.28 -12.15
CA TRP A 163 -11.50 11.83 -12.56
C TRP A 163 -11.35 10.60 -13.45
N ASP A 164 -11.96 9.49 -13.05
CA ASP A 164 -11.98 8.24 -13.84
C ASP A 164 -13.43 7.75 -13.96
N ALA A 165 -13.86 7.51 -15.19
CA ALA A 165 -15.21 7.04 -15.53
C ALA A 165 -16.37 7.81 -14.83
N GLY A 166 -16.24 9.13 -14.69
CA GLY A 166 -17.25 9.99 -14.06
C GLY A 166 -17.20 10.04 -12.52
N TRP A 167 -16.19 9.44 -11.89
CA TRP A 167 -15.98 9.46 -10.44
C TRP A 167 -14.67 10.15 -10.05
N TRP A 168 -14.70 10.93 -8.97
CA TRP A 168 -13.50 11.55 -8.41
C TRP A 168 -12.74 10.59 -7.49
N SER A 169 -11.48 10.34 -7.82
CA SER A 169 -10.53 9.57 -7.02
C SER A 169 -9.51 10.52 -6.38
N PRO A 170 -9.16 10.35 -5.09
CA PRO A 170 -8.06 11.11 -4.49
C PRO A 170 -6.68 10.57 -4.92
N PHE A 171 -6.64 9.40 -5.57
CA PHE A 171 -5.41 8.82 -6.08
C PHE A 171 -5.11 9.44 -7.45
N ASP A 172 -4.11 10.31 -7.49
CA ASP A 172 -3.68 11.08 -8.65
C ASP A 172 -2.68 10.34 -9.53
N HIS A 173 -2.10 9.24 -9.04
CA HIS A 173 -1.23 8.36 -9.81
C HIS A 173 -1.55 6.89 -9.55
N ARG A 174 -1.46 6.07 -10.60
CA ARG A 174 -1.64 4.63 -10.58
C ARG A 174 -0.55 3.97 -11.41
N GLU A 175 0.11 2.98 -10.84
CA GLU A 175 1.10 2.15 -11.52
C GLU A 175 0.68 0.68 -11.43
N MET A 176 0.54 0.02 -12.58
CA MET A 176 0.30 -1.42 -12.64
C MET A 176 1.60 -2.12 -13.01
N ARG A 177 2.05 -3.04 -12.14
CA ARG A 177 3.21 -3.89 -12.36
C ARG A 177 2.76 -5.35 -12.37
N ASP A 178 3.66 -6.24 -12.78
CA ASP A 178 3.39 -7.68 -12.83
C ASP A 178 3.07 -8.26 -11.44
N ASP A 179 3.72 -7.76 -10.39
CA ASP A 179 3.62 -8.29 -9.02
C ASP A 179 2.75 -7.45 -8.07
N ARG A 180 2.30 -6.26 -8.49
CA ARG A 180 1.57 -5.32 -7.62
C ARG A 180 0.84 -4.23 -8.40
N VAL A 181 -0.12 -3.61 -7.73
CA VAL A 181 -0.71 -2.33 -8.16
C VAL A 181 -0.44 -1.28 -7.11
N VAL A 182 0.07 -0.12 -7.54
CA VAL A 182 0.40 1.00 -6.66
C VAL A 182 -0.52 2.17 -6.98
N PHE A 183 -1.14 2.74 -5.95
CA PHE A 183 -1.88 3.99 -6.02
C PHE A 183 -1.15 5.05 -5.19
N VAL A 184 -1.08 6.27 -5.68
CA VAL A 184 -0.49 7.40 -4.96
C VAL A 184 -1.52 8.52 -4.86
N ALA A 185 -1.57 9.14 -3.69
CA ALA A 185 -2.32 10.34 -3.44
C ALA A 185 -1.39 11.41 -2.85
N THR A 186 -1.27 12.54 -3.53
CA THR A 186 -0.52 13.70 -3.00
C THR A 186 -1.13 14.19 -1.69
N ARG A 187 -2.47 14.07 -1.55
CA ARG A 187 -3.20 14.48 -0.35
C ARG A 187 -4.43 13.61 -0.12
N LEU A 188 -4.59 13.09 1.09
CA LEU A 188 -5.81 12.44 1.56
C LEU A 188 -6.38 13.25 2.72
N TRP A 189 -7.56 13.85 2.57
CA TRP A 189 -8.25 14.48 3.69
C TRP A 189 -8.77 13.42 4.66
N LYS A 190 -9.19 13.84 5.86
CA LYS A 190 -9.88 12.95 6.79
C LYS A 190 -11.10 12.32 6.11
N GLY A 191 -11.13 11.00 6.03
CA GLY A 191 -12.19 10.28 5.34
C GLY A 191 -11.83 8.85 4.98
N SER A 192 -12.69 8.23 4.19
CA SER A 192 -12.50 6.90 3.63
C SER A 192 -12.57 6.99 2.11
N TYR A 193 -11.60 6.35 1.46
CA TYR A 193 -11.44 6.38 0.00
C TYR A 193 -11.30 4.95 -0.52
N THR A 194 -11.77 4.72 -1.74
CA THR A 194 -11.71 3.40 -2.36
C THR A 194 -10.93 3.46 -3.66
N ALA A 195 -10.00 2.52 -3.82
CA ALA A 195 -9.33 2.22 -5.07
C ALA A 195 -9.80 0.84 -5.56
N SER A 196 -9.87 0.67 -6.87
CA SER A 196 -10.21 -0.61 -7.48
C SER A 196 -9.46 -0.84 -8.78
N TYR A 197 -9.16 -2.10 -9.06
CA TYR A 197 -8.59 -2.53 -10.33
C TYR A 197 -9.06 -3.95 -10.64
N LEU A 198 -8.79 -4.39 -11.87
CA LEU A 198 -9.10 -5.75 -12.31
C LEU A 198 -7.83 -6.58 -12.35
N ALA A 199 -7.96 -7.85 -11.99
CA ALA A 199 -6.94 -8.85 -12.24
C ALA A 199 -7.55 -10.07 -12.92
N ARG A 200 -6.73 -10.80 -13.67
CA ARG A 200 -7.09 -12.07 -14.29
C ARG A 200 -6.40 -13.20 -13.55
N ALA A 201 -7.12 -14.29 -13.30
CA ALA A 201 -6.52 -15.51 -12.80
C ALA A 201 -5.79 -16.25 -13.92
N THR A 202 -4.49 -16.50 -13.76
CA THR A 202 -3.65 -17.06 -14.85
C THR A 202 -3.08 -18.42 -14.52
N THR A 203 -2.59 -18.64 -13.31
CA THR A 203 -1.94 -19.91 -12.93
C THR A 203 -2.74 -20.63 -11.84
N PRO A 204 -3.22 -21.86 -12.08
CA PRO A 204 -3.87 -22.67 -11.04
C PRO A 204 -2.94 -22.95 -9.86
N GLY A 205 -3.47 -22.83 -8.64
CA GLY A 205 -2.70 -23.06 -7.42
C GLY A 205 -3.24 -22.33 -6.21
N ARG A 206 -2.57 -22.54 -5.08
CA ARG A 206 -2.89 -21.89 -3.79
C ARG A 206 -1.77 -20.92 -3.45
N PHE A 207 -2.06 -19.63 -3.48
CA PHE A 207 -1.08 -18.57 -3.35
C PHE A 207 -1.25 -17.79 -2.05
N THR A 208 -0.13 -17.35 -1.48
CA THR A 208 -0.16 -16.37 -0.40
C THR A 208 -0.75 -15.08 -0.95
N ARG A 209 -1.67 -14.50 -0.18
CA ARG A 209 -2.20 -13.16 -0.38
C ARG A 209 -1.48 -12.24 0.63
N PRO A 210 -0.45 -11.48 0.22
CA PRO A 210 0.24 -10.54 1.11
C PRO A 210 -0.73 -9.43 1.52
N PRO A 211 -0.67 -8.86 2.74
CA PRO A 211 -1.41 -7.63 3.06
C PRO A 211 -1.15 -6.51 2.04
N ALA A 212 -2.17 -5.72 1.73
CA ALA A 212 -1.97 -4.42 1.09
C ALA A 212 -1.42 -3.44 2.13
N HIS A 213 -0.48 -2.59 1.73
CA HIS A 213 0.23 -1.67 2.60
C HIS A 213 -0.01 -0.24 2.17
N ALA A 214 -0.35 0.64 3.10
CA ALA A 214 -0.42 2.08 2.84
C ALA A 214 0.46 2.84 3.82
N GLU A 215 1.21 3.84 3.35
CA GLU A 215 2.06 4.67 4.21
C GLU A 215 2.22 6.09 3.67
N GLU A 216 2.57 7.03 4.56
CA GLU A 216 3.12 8.32 4.14
C GLU A 216 4.58 8.14 3.68
N MET A 217 4.89 8.52 2.44
CA MET A 217 6.23 8.37 1.85
C MET A 217 7.34 9.02 2.68
N TYR A 218 7.03 10.15 3.32
CA TYR A 218 8.00 10.96 4.08
C TYR A 218 7.88 10.78 5.60
N ASN A 219 6.97 9.92 6.05
CA ASN A 219 6.77 9.59 7.46
C ASN A 219 6.28 8.14 7.60
N PRO A 220 7.14 7.14 7.36
CA PRO A 220 6.77 5.73 7.31
C PRO A 220 6.34 5.16 8.68
N ALA A 221 6.42 5.95 9.76
CA ALA A 221 5.81 5.59 11.03
C ALA A 221 4.27 5.64 10.99
N VAL A 222 3.71 6.37 10.01
CA VAL A 222 2.28 6.44 9.72
C VAL A 222 1.98 5.50 8.56
N PHE A 223 1.42 4.35 8.89
CA PHE A 223 1.09 3.31 7.91
C PHE A 223 -0.14 2.49 8.33
N GLY A 224 -0.61 1.65 7.42
CA GLY A 224 -1.65 0.67 7.65
C GLY A 224 -1.45 -0.55 6.77
N GLU A 225 -1.83 -1.72 7.27
CA GLU A 225 -1.76 -2.98 6.53
C GLU A 225 -3.15 -3.63 6.55
N SER A 226 -3.58 -4.19 5.42
CA SER A 226 -4.80 -4.99 5.36
C SER A 226 -4.61 -6.34 6.05
N ASP A 227 -5.66 -7.16 6.07
CA ASP A 227 -5.48 -8.58 6.33
C ASP A 227 -4.70 -9.26 5.19
N GLY A 228 -3.85 -10.22 5.56
CA GLY A 228 -3.24 -11.18 4.64
C GLY A 228 -4.07 -12.45 4.57
N GLY A 229 -3.67 -13.41 3.75
CA GLY A 229 -4.36 -14.68 3.68
C GLY A 229 -3.89 -15.56 2.54
N VAL A 230 -4.84 -16.28 1.95
CA VAL A 230 -4.61 -17.16 0.81
C VAL A 230 -5.66 -16.88 -0.25
N PHE A 231 -5.22 -16.91 -1.51
CA PHE A 231 -6.08 -16.85 -2.68
C PHE A 231 -5.85 -18.09 -3.53
N THR A 232 -6.94 -18.71 -4.00
CA THR A 232 -6.87 -19.97 -4.76
C THR A 232 -7.34 -19.75 -6.19
N VAL A 233 -6.54 -20.21 -7.14
CA VAL A 233 -6.93 -20.30 -8.55
C VAL A 233 -7.20 -21.76 -8.87
N LEU A 234 -8.43 -22.06 -9.26
CA LEU A 234 -8.86 -23.37 -9.69
C LEU A 234 -8.47 -23.60 -11.14
N GLY A 235 -7.94 -24.78 -11.45
CA GLY A 235 -7.74 -25.19 -12.84
C GLY A 235 -9.09 -25.33 -13.54
N LYS A 236 -9.13 -25.00 -14.84
CA LYS A 236 -10.31 -25.32 -15.65
C LYS A 236 -10.53 -26.83 -15.64
N ALA A 237 -11.76 -27.27 -15.40
CA ALA A 237 -12.13 -28.65 -15.63
C ALA A 237 -11.93 -28.95 -17.12
N GLU A 238 -10.94 -29.77 -17.46
CA GLU A 238 -10.80 -30.30 -18.81
C GLU A 238 -12.07 -31.09 -19.12
N GLY A 239 -12.90 -30.56 -20.01
CA GLY A 239 -13.95 -31.35 -20.62
C GLY A 239 -13.28 -32.52 -21.33
N ARG A 240 -13.52 -33.76 -20.88
CA ARG A 240 -13.23 -34.98 -21.63
C ARG A 240 -13.73 -34.77 -23.06
N ARG A 241 -12.80 -34.63 -24.01
CA ARG A 241 -13.03 -34.88 -25.42
C ARG A 241 -12.66 -36.31 -25.74
#